data_AF-A0A419KFL2-F1
#
_entry.id   AF-A0A419KFL2-F1
#
_cell.length_a   1.000
_cell.length_b   1.000
_cell.length_c   1.000
_cell.angle_alpha   90.00
_cell.angle_beta   90.00
_cell.angle_gamma   90.00
#
_symmetry.space_group_name_H-M   'P 1'
#
loop_
_entity.id
_entity.type
_entity.pdbx_description
1 polymer ?
#
loop_
_entity_poly.entity_id
_entity_poly.type
_entity_poly.pdbx_seq_one_letter_code
_entity_poly.pdbx_strand_id
1 'polypeptide(L)'
;MILFIASVLDKAGVNIANKIVDLYDFKPSGDYFHDNPVYVKEIDSNEIIKLIWIKDESVNAQYIDKLFKPKLVVFLSRHSSKSGIPTLSVHTPGNFKDASLGGLPNKLSISPANA
;
A
#
# COMPACT_ATOMS: atom_id res chain seq x y z
N MET A 1 -0.71 -6.69 -12.83
CA MET A 1 -1.49 -6.24 -11.66
C MET A 1 -0.64 -5.29 -10.85
N ILE A 2 -1.19 -4.11 -10.55
CA ILE A 2 -0.69 -3.18 -9.53
C ILE A 2 -1.51 -3.42 -8.26
N LEU A 3 -0.85 -3.44 -7.10
CA LEU A 3 -1.50 -3.67 -5.81
C LEU A 3 -1.41 -2.43 -4.93
N PHE A 4 -2.54 -1.82 -4.64
CA PHE A 4 -2.68 -0.76 -3.64
C PHE A 4 -3.02 -1.38 -2.29
N ILE A 5 -2.35 -0.90 -1.25
CA ILE A 5 -2.50 -1.42 0.10
C ILE A 5 -2.71 -0.25 1.06
N ALA A 6 -3.80 -0.31 1.83
CA ALA A 6 -4.03 0.57 2.96
C ALA A 6 -4.11 -0.24 4.25
N SER A 7 -3.57 0.27 5.35
CA SER A 7 -3.83 -0.30 6.67
C SER A 7 -5.07 0.33 7.28
N VAL A 8 -5.96 -0.48 7.87
CA VAL A 8 -7.12 0.04 8.62
C VAL A 8 -6.70 0.82 9.88
N LEU A 9 -5.45 0.64 10.33
CA LEU A 9 -4.86 1.37 11.47
C LEU A 9 -4.36 2.77 11.08
N ASP A 10 -4.26 3.04 9.77
CA ASP A 10 -3.75 4.30 9.23
C ASP A 10 -4.90 5.17 8.70
N LYS A 11 -5.27 6.20 9.46
CA LYS A 11 -6.32 7.15 9.07
C LYS A 11 -6.07 7.83 7.72
N ALA A 12 -4.81 8.14 7.39
CA ALA A 12 -4.50 8.75 6.09
C ALA A 12 -4.64 7.71 4.98
N GLY A 13 -4.10 6.50 5.19
CA GLY A 13 -4.22 5.38 4.26
C GLY A 13 -5.68 5.04 3.93
N VAL A 14 -6.53 4.90 4.95
CA VAL A 14 -7.98 4.67 4.79
C VAL A 14 -8.65 5.80 4.03
N ASN A 15 -8.35 7.06 4.36
CA ASN A 15 -8.95 8.20 3.68
C ASN A 15 -8.56 8.23 2.19
N ILE A 16 -7.28 8.02 1.87
CA ILE A 16 -6.81 7.97 0.48
C ILE A 16 -7.48 6.81 -0.27
N ALA A 17 -7.52 5.62 0.31
CA ALA A 17 -8.14 4.44 -0.29
C ALA A 17 -9.63 4.68 -0.59
N ASN A 18 -10.38 5.23 0.36
CA ASN A 18 -11.79 5.55 0.16
C ASN A 18 -11.99 6.59 -0.95
N LYS A 19 -11.16 7.64 -0.99
CA LYS A 19 -11.23 8.63 -2.08
C LYS A 19 -10.87 8.04 -3.44
N ILE A 20 -9.94 7.09 -3.51
CA ILE A 20 -9.66 6.37 -4.74
C ILE A 20 -10.89 5.59 -5.21
N VAL A 21 -11.58 4.92 -4.29
CA VAL A 21 -12.81 4.18 -4.62
C VAL A 21 -13.92 5.12 -5.10
N ASP A 22 -14.17 6.19 -4.35
CA ASP A 22 -15.24 7.15 -4.62
C ASP A 22 -15.05 7.90 -5.95
N LEU A 23 -13.81 8.26 -6.30
CA LEU A 23 -13.52 9.18 -7.40
C LEU A 23 -13.11 8.48 -8.70
N TYR A 24 -12.68 7.22 -8.64
CA TYR A 24 -12.04 6.55 -9.78
C TYR A 24 -12.68 5.22 -10.18
N ASP A 25 -13.97 5.01 -9.92
CA ASP A 25 -14.73 3.86 -10.45
C ASP A 25 -14.19 2.47 -10.08
N PHE A 26 -13.49 2.33 -8.95
CA PHE A 26 -13.15 1.01 -8.45
C PHE A 26 -14.43 0.25 -8.12
N LYS A 27 -14.51 -1.02 -8.57
CA LYS A 27 -15.65 -1.89 -8.32
C LYS A 27 -15.27 -2.96 -7.30
N PRO A 28 -16.19 -3.38 -6.43
CA PRO A 28 -15.94 -4.52 -5.55
C PRO A 28 -15.67 -5.78 -6.39
N SER A 29 -14.66 -6.58 -6.04
CA SER A 29 -14.36 -7.82 -6.76
C SER A 29 -15.24 -9.00 -6.32
N GLY A 30 -15.93 -8.86 -5.18
CA GLY A 30 -16.62 -9.96 -4.50
C GLY A 30 -15.72 -10.71 -3.51
N ASP A 31 -14.40 -10.49 -3.56
CA ASP A 31 -13.44 -11.09 -2.62
C ASP A 31 -13.29 -10.25 -1.35
N TYR A 32 -12.78 -10.90 -0.31
CA TYR A 32 -12.41 -10.26 0.95
C TYR A 32 -10.95 -10.56 1.29
N PHE A 33 -10.26 -9.58 1.87
CA PHE A 33 -8.92 -9.72 2.42
C PHE A 33 -8.90 -9.15 3.84
N HIS A 34 -8.49 -9.96 4.81
CA HIS A 34 -8.55 -9.61 6.24
C HIS A 34 -9.95 -9.09 6.65
N ASP A 35 -11.01 -9.74 6.18
CA ASP A 35 -12.43 -9.35 6.38
C ASP A 35 -12.83 -7.98 5.81
N ASN A 36 -12.01 -7.39 4.93
CA ASN A 36 -12.34 -6.15 4.22
C ASN A 36 -12.59 -6.44 2.74
N PRO A 37 -13.53 -5.74 2.10
CA PRO A 37 -13.81 -5.90 0.67
C PRO A 37 -12.58 -5.56 -0.18
N VAL A 38 -12.32 -6.38 -1.19
CA VAL A 38 -11.32 -6.10 -2.21
C VAL A 38 -11.97 -5.33 -3.34
N TYR A 39 -11.28 -4.27 -3.79
CA TYR A 39 -11.72 -3.48 -4.94
C TYR A 39 -10.76 -3.65 -6.10
N VAL A 40 -11.30 -3.57 -7.31
CA VAL A 40 -10.54 -3.68 -8.56
C VAL A 40 -10.92 -2.58 -9.52
N LYS A 41 -9.94 -2.17 -10.33
CA LYS A 41 -10.13 -1.30 -11.47
C LYS A 41 -9.33 -1.82 -12.64
N GLU A 42 -9.99 -2.03 -13.77
CA GLU A 42 -9.34 -2.26 -15.06
C GLU A 42 -8.88 -0.91 -15.62
N ILE A 43 -7.61 -0.82 -16.02
CA ILE A 43 -7.05 0.38 -16.65
C ILE A 43 -7.07 0.24 -18.16
N ASP A 44 -6.63 -0.93 -18.65
CA ASP A 44 -6.69 -1.36 -20.04
C ASP A 44 -6.84 -2.89 -20.10
N SER A 45 -6.76 -3.47 -21.30
CA SER A 45 -6.93 -4.92 -21.52
C SER A 45 -5.87 -5.79 -20.83
N ASN A 46 -4.78 -5.23 -20.32
CA ASN A 46 -3.65 -5.97 -19.75
C ASN A 46 -3.26 -5.55 -18.31
N GLU A 47 -3.87 -4.51 -17.75
CA GLU A 47 -3.52 -4.01 -16.42
C GLU A 47 -4.73 -3.78 -15.50
N ILE A 48 -4.65 -4.37 -14.31
CA ILE A 48 -5.65 -4.30 -13.26
C ILE A 48 -4.98 -3.73 -12.01
N ILE A 49 -5.63 -2.74 -11.40
CA ILE A 49 -5.30 -2.29 -10.05
C ILE A 49 -6.19 -3.02 -9.07
N LYS A 50 -5.59 -3.66 -8.07
CA LYS A 50 -6.29 -4.26 -6.94
C LYS A 50 -6.01 -3.40 -5.70
N LEU A 51 -7.04 -3.06 -4.94
CA LEU A 51 -6.95 -2.35 -3.66
C LEU A 51 -7.40 -3.28 -2.54
N ILE A 52 -6.55 -3.43 -1.53
CA ILE A 52 -6.81 -4.24 -0.33
C ILE A 52 -6.58 -3.44 0.95
N TRP A 53 -7.26 -3.87 2.02
CA TRP A 53 -7.02 -3.36 3.37
C TRP A 53 -6.37 -4.45 4.22
N ILE A 54 -5.30 -4.09 4.92
CA ILE A 54 -4.63 -4.95 5.90
C ILE A 54 -5.01 -4.53 7.31
N LYS A 55 -4.90 -5.48 8.25
CA LYS A 55 -5.14 -5.26 9.69
C LYS A 55 -3.87 -4.94 10.48
N ASP A 56 -2.71 -5.04 9.83
CA ASP A 56 -1.40 -4.75 10.41
C ASP A 56 -0.92 -3.35 10.05
N GLU A 57 0.10 -2.85 10.75
CA GLU A 57 0.86 -1.69 10.29
C GLU A 57 1.57 -2.01 8.97
N SER A 58 1.49 -1.10 7.98
CA SER A 58 2.05 -1.31 6.63
C SER A 58 3.53 -1.68 6.63
N VAL A 59 4.29 -1.14 7.58
CA VAL A 59 5.73 -1.42 7.76
C VAL A 59 6.02 -2.90 8.10
N ASN A 60 5.03 -3.67 8.55
CA ASN A 60 5.16 -5.08 8.92
C ASN A 60 4.50 -6.04 7.89
N ALA A 61 4.08 -5.53 6.73
CA ALA A 61 3.37 -6.30 5.71
C ALA A 61 4.31 -7.12 4.79
N GLN A 62 5.39 -7.70 5.32
CA GLN A 62 6.37 -8.46 4.53
C GLN A 62 5.81 -9.75 3.91
N TYR A 63 4.63 -10.20 4.34
CA TYR A 63 3.99 -11.43 3.83
C TYR A 63 3.27 -11.21 2.48
N ILE A 64 3.07 -9.97 2.06
CA ILE A 64 2.27 -9.62 0.88
C ILE A 64 2.85 -10.22 -0.41
N ASP A 65 4.18 -10.31 -0.54
CA ASP A 65 4.88 -10.86 -1.70
C ASP A 65 4.71 -12.38 -1.88
N LYS A 66 4.31 -13.08 -0.81
CA LYS A 66 3.97 -14.51 -0.83
C LYS A 66 2.53 -14.74 -1.28
N LEU A 67 1.63 -13.81 -0.95
CA LEU A 67 0.20 -13.92 -1.26
C LEU A 67 -0.15 -13.38 -2.64
N PHE A 68 0.57 -12.35 -3.09
CA PHE A 68 0.34 -11.69 -4.38
C PHE A 68 1.63 -11.68 -5.20
N LYS A 69 1.48 -11.65 -6.53
CA LYS A 69 2.58 -11.44 -7.49
C LYS A 69 2.37 -10.16 -8.30
N PRO A 70 2.34 -8.98 -7.65
CA PRO A 70 2.11 -7.72 -8.33
C PRO A 70 3.37 -7.25 -9.08
N LYS A 71 3.17 -6.48 -10.15
CA LYS A 71 4.26 -5.76 -10.84
C LYS A 71 4.74 -4.55 -10.02
N LEU A 72 3.84 -3.96 -9.24
CA LEU A 72 4.08 -2.81 -8.36
C LEU A 72 3.19 -2.91 -7.13
N VAL A 73 3.74 -2.57 -5.97
CA VAL A 73 2.99 -2.37 -4.72
C VAL A 73 3.04 -0.89 -4.34
N VAL A 74 1.89 -0.30 -4.06
CA VAL A 74 1.76 1.09 -3.58
C VAL A 74 1.10 1.07 -2.21
N PHE A 75 1.86 1.45 -1.18
CA PHE A 75 1.32 1.64 0.16
C PHE A 75 0.73 3.04 0.30
N LEU A 76 -0.58 3.10 0.57
CA LEU A 76 -1.30 4.31 0.91
C LEU A 76 -1.16 4.51 2.42
N SER A 77 -0.37 5.49 2.84
CA SER A 77 0.00 5.64 4.25
C SER A 77 0.22 7.10 4.66
N ARG A 78 0.23 7.32 5.98
CA ARG A 78 0.63 8.57 6.61
C ARG A 78 2.14 8.70 6.65
N HIS A 79 2.62 9.92 6.48
CA HIS A 79 3.90 10.34 7.00
C HIS A 79 3.68 11.06 8.34
N SER A 80 4.47 10.73 9.36
CA SER A 80 4.40 11.38 10.68
C SER A 80 5.77 11.93 11.07
N SER A 81 5.82 13.23 11.40
CA SER A 81 7.03 13.94 11.78
C SER A 81 6.75 14.89 12.94
N LYS A 82 7.71 15.02 13.85
CA LYS A 82 7.66 15.99 14.97
C LYS A 82 7.59 17.44 14.48
N SER A 83 8.07 17.74 13.28
CA SER A 83 8.04 19.10 12.72
C SER A 83 6.63 19.57 12.37
N GLY A 84 5.66 18.66 12.22
CA GLY A 84 4.27 19.01 11.93
C GLY A 84 4.04 19.65 10.55
N ILE A 85 5.04 19.66 9.67
CA ILE A 85 4.95 20.29 8.35
C ILE A 85 4.02 19.46 7.44
N PRO A 86 2.96 20.07 6.86
CA PRO A 86 2.14 19.41 5.87
C PRO A 86 2.99 18.96 4.68
N THR A 87 3.03 17.65 4.44
CA THR A 87 3.92 17.03 3.45
C THR A 87 3.16 15.96 2.68
N LEU A 88 3.29 15.97 1.35
CA LEU A 88 3.04 14.80 0.51
C LEU A 88 4.39 14.21 0.14
N SER A 89 4.61 12.95 0.47
CA SER A 89 5.90 12.28 0.26
C SER A 89 5.73 10.94 -0.43
N VAL A 90 6.82 10.49 -1.05
CA VAL A 90 6.97 9.15 -1.61
C VAL A 90 8.37 8.66 -1.24
N HIS A 91 8.47 7.39 -0.86
CA HIS A 91 9.75 6.73 -0.64
C HIS A 91 9.60 5.21 -0.79
N THR A 92 10.71 4.53 -1.03
CA THR A 92 10.77 3.07 -0.98
C THR A 92 11.14 2.63 0.44
N PRO A 93 10.50 1.59 1.01
CA PRO A 93 10.84 1.09 2.34
C PRO A 93 12.17 0.32 2.35
N GLY A 94 12.83 0.28 3.50
CA GLY A 94 14.06 -0.47 3.69
C GLY A 94 14.84 0.01 4.91
N ASN A 95 15.64 -0.89 5.47
CA ASN A 95 16.55 -0.60 6.57
C ASN A 95 17.99 -0.89 6.15
N PHE A 96 18.86 0.12 6.25
CA PHE A 96 20.30 -0.07 6.04
C PHE A 96 20.97 -0.87 7.17
N LYS A 97 20.38 -0.84 8.37
CA LYS A 97 20.88 -1.55 9.55
C LYS A 97 19.72 -2.09 10.39
N ASP A 98 19.41 -1.47 11.53
CA ASP A 98 18.38 -1.93 12.46
C ASP A 98 16.97 -1.57 11.94
N ALA A 99 15.98 -2.39 12.28
CA ALA A 99 14.59 -2.25 11.83
C ALA A 99 13.67 -1.76 12.97
N SER A 100 14.02 -0.65 13.61
CA SER A 100 13.31 -0.13 14.80
C SER A 100 11.89 0.35 14.53
N LEU A 101 11.55 0.64 13.27
CA LEU A 101 10.24 1.11 12.82
C LEU A 101 9.53 0.11 11.90
N GLY A 102 9.89 -1.17 11.99
CA GLY A 102 9.32 -2.24 11.17
C GLY A 102 10.18 -2.64 9.98
N GLY A 103 9.76 -3.70 9.30
CA GLY A 103 10.52 -4.34 8.23
C GLY A 103 11.59 -5.29 8.76
N LEU A 104 12.61 -5.53 7.94
CA LEU A 104 13.70 -6.46 8.24
C LEU A 104 15.03 -5.70 8.32
N PRO A 105 15.92 -6.04 9.27
CA PRO A 105 17.22 -5.38 9.37
C PRO A 105 18.11 -5.72 8.17
N ASN A 106 18.95 -4.76 7.76
CA ASN A 106 19.86 -4.86 6.61
C ASN A 106 19.17 -5.29 5.31
N LYS A 107 17.92 -4.86 5.09
CA LYS A 107 17.12 -5.24 3.93
C LYS A 107 16.42 -4.04 3.32
N LEU A 108 16.58 -3.89 2.01
CA LEU A 108 15.94 -2.86 1.21
C LEU A 108 14.86 -3.48 0.32
N SER A 109 13.77 -2.75 0.10
CA SER A 109 12.80 -3.12 -0.94
C SER A 109 13.29 -2.71 -2.33
N ILE A 110 12.81 -3.42 -3.35
CA ILE A 110 13.07 -3.06 -4.74
C ILE A 110 12.31 -1.78 -5.06
N SER A 111 13.05 -0.75 -5.49
CA SER A 111 12.48 0.55 -5.85
C SER A 111 12.21 0.61 -7.37
N PRO A 112 10.98 0.94 -7.82
CA PRO A 112 10.74 1.31 -9.20
C PRO A 112 11.29 2.73 -9.43
N ALA A 113 12.52 2.83 -9.93
CA ALA A 113 13.24 4.10 -10.06
C ALA A 113 12.94 4.86 -11.38
N ASN A 114 11.91 4.46 -12.12
CA ASN A 114 11.58 5.12 -13.38
C ASN A 114 11.11 6.57 -13.13
N ALA A 115 11.52 7.47 -14.03
CA ALA A 115 11.01 8.83 -14.13
C ALA A 115 9.83 8.88 -15.10
#